data_AF-A0A944PWP4-F1
#
_entry.id   AF-A0A944PWP4-F1
#
_cell.length_a   1.000
_cell.length_b   1.000
_cell.length_c   1.000
_cell.angle_alpha   90.00
_cell.angle_beta   90.00
_cell.angle_gamma   90.00
#
_symmetry.space_group_name_H-M   'P 1'
#
loop_
_entity.id
_entity.type
_entity.pdbx_description
1 polymer ?
#
loop_
_entity_poly.entity_id
_entity_poly.type
_entity_poly.pdbx_seq_one_letter_code
_entity_poly.pdbx_strand_id
1 'polypeptide(L)'
;MLDTESGWARRWTARWKTAQAEVICPVQELASVPAIASVPVRGFTWRAGQRHRPGLQYLLATGRMHGFESLAERNLLLALDFAGEVVEVLSQPFKLRFTTADGSEDHTPDFLVLLPDTAVLIDVRPGHLVKDKDLVKFAATEWAAGAVGWRYLVASGWRRQVLTGLDALSARRRPMSDRLGLQGELLGLVRERPRRFGELAEETSLPAVARVHAVHLLWHRRLAMDLTQPLDDVTWVYPVGRA
;
A
#
# COMPACT_ATOMS: atom_id res chain seq x y z
N MET A 1 -21.92 19.93 3.05
CA MET A 1 -21.29 19.89 4.41
C MET A 1 -21.69 18.59 5.09
N LEU A 2 -20.82 17.95 5.89
CA LEU A 2 -21.18 16.69 6.58
C LEU A 2 -22.09 16.96 7.78
N ASP A 3 -23.12 16.13 7.96
CA ASP A 3 -23.92 16.11 9.18
C ASP A 3 -23.20 15.23 10.23
N THR A 4 -22.48 15.89 11.13
CA THR A 4 -21.72 15.27 12.23
C THR A 4 -22.36 15.56 13.59
N GLU A 5 -23.66 15.83 13.62
CA GLU A 5 -24.40 16.04 14.87
C GLU A 5 -24.26 14.85 15.83
N SER A 6 -24.56 15.09 17.12
CA SER A 6 -24.45 14.07 18.17
C SER A 6 -25.08 12.74 17.76
N GLY A 7 -24.31 11.66 17.87
CA GLY A 7 -24.75 10.31 17.49
C GLY A 7 -24.64 9.99 15.98
N TRP A 8 -23.99 10.82 15.16
CA TRP A 8 -23.77 10.55 13.72
C TRP A 8 -23.18 9.15 13.47
N ALA A 9 -22.23 8.70 14.31
CA ALA A 9 -21.58 7.38 14.15
C ALA A 9 -22.53 6.18 14.33
N ARG A 10 -23.71 6.41 14.93
CA ARG A 10 -24.81 5.44 15.01
C ARG A 10 -25.74 5.48 13.80
N ARG A 11 -25.85 6.64 13.17
CA ARG A 11 -26.74 6.89 12.02
C ARG A 11 -26.09 6.52 10.70
N TRP A 12 -24.79 6.78 10.56
CA TRP A 12 -24.02 6.37 9.41
C TRP A 12 -23.76 4.86 9.47
N THR A 13 -23.77 4.22 8.32
CA THR A 13 -23.66 2.76 8.23
C THR A 13 -22.57 2.34 7.26
N ALA A 14 -21.91 1.23 7.56
CA ALA A 14 -21.03 0.54 6.64
C ALA A 14 -21.63 -0.80 6.25
N ARG A 15 -21.68 -1.06 4.94
CA ARG A 15 -22.07 -2.35 4.38
C ARG A 15 -20.83 -3.12 3.97
N TRP A 16 -20.56 -4.19 4.68
CA TRP A 16 -19.53 -5.18 4.40
C TRP A 16 -20.12 -6.34 3.61
N LYS A 17 -19.28 -6.93 2.76
CA LYS A 17 -19.61 -8.19 2.09
C LYS A 17 -18.65 -9.26 2.62
N THR A 18 -19.18 -10.38 3.08
CA THR A 18 -18.40 -11.58 3.42
C THR A 18 -18.69 -12.67 2.39
N ALA A 19 -17.96 -13.78 2.44
CA ALA A 19 -18.23 -14.91 1.55
C ALA A 19 -19.63 -15.53 1.81
N GLN A 20 -20.19 -15.36 3.00
CA GLN A 20 -21.43 -15.99 3.44
C GLN A 20 -22.63 -15.04 3.46
N ALA A 21 -22.42 -13.74 3.77
CA ALA A 21 -23.50 -12.78 3.95
C ALA A 21 -23.05 -11.32 3.73
N GLU A 22 -24.03 -10.43 3.50
CA GLU A 22 -23.83 -8.99 3.66
C GLU A 22 -24.10 -8.60 5.11
N VAL A 23 -23.22 -7.76 5.68
CA VAL A 23 -23.34 -7.25 7.05
C VAL A 23 -23.44 -5.73 6.98
N ILE A 24 -24.49 -5.16 7.56
CA ILE A 24 -24.65 -3.71 7.71
C ILE A 24 -24.49 -3.39 9.19
N CYS A 25 -23.54 -2.53 9.52
CA CYS A 25 -23.30 -2.09 10.89
C CYS A 25 -23.24 -0.56 10.95
N PRO A 26 -23.53 0.04 12.12
CA PRO A 26 -23.19 1.44 12.37
C PRO A 26 -21.68 1.68 12.27
N VAL A 27 -21.28 2.91 11.95
CA VAL A 27 -19.86 3.29 11.87
C VAL A 27 -19.12 3.10 13.19
N GLN A 28 -19.76 3.34 14.34
CA GLN A 28 -19.12 3.11 15.65
C GLN A 28 -18.69 1.63 15.87
N GLU A 29 -19.26 0.69 15.12
CA GLU A 29 -19.00 -0.75 15.20
C GLU A 29 -18.14 -1.26 14.03
N LEU A 30 -17.61 -0.36 13.20
CA LEU A 30 -16.86 -0.70 11.99
C LEU A 30 -15.70 -1.68 12.25
N ALA A 31 -14.97 -1.49 13.36
CA ALA A 31 -13.86 -2.35 13.76
C ALA A 31 -14.28 -3.70 14.37
N SER A 32 -15.57 -3.89 14.68
CA SER A 32 -16.09 -5.15 15.23
C SER A 32 -16.40 -6.18 14.14
N VAL A 33 -16.48 -5.76 12.88
CA VAL A 33 -16.70 -6.69 11.75
C VAL A 33 -15.40 -7.43 11.45
N PRO A 34 -15.42 -8.78 11.30
CA PRO A 34 -14.22 -9.55 10.97
C PRO A 34 -13.68 -9.18 9.57
N ALA A 35 -12.78 -8.21 9.52
CA ALA A 35 -12.27 -7.65 8.26
C ALA A 35 -11.62 -8.73 7.37
N ILE A 36 -10.94 -9.72 7.98
CA ILE A 36 -10.30 -10.84 7.25
C ILE A 36 -11.32 -11.73 6.52
N ALA A 37 -12.56 -11.82 7.01
CA ALA A 37 -13.63 -12.56 6.35
C ALA A 37 -14.34 -11.76 5.24
N SER A 38 -13.97 -10.50 5.06
CA SER A 38 -14.58 -9.64 4.05
C SER A 38 -14.02 -9.91 2.66
N VAL A 39 -14.89 -9.75 1.66
CA VAL A 39 -14.56 -9.77 0.24
C VAL A 39 -14.88 -8.41 -0.36
N PRO A 40 -14.26 -8.01 -1.49
CA PRO A 40 -14.54 -6.75 -2.14
C PRO A 40 -16.05 -6.55 -2.37
N VAL A 41 -16.58 -5.38 -1.99
CA VAL A 41 -18.02 -5.11 -2.09
C VAL A 41 -18.51 -5.00 -3.54
N ARG A 42 -17.61 -4.80 -4.50
CA ARG A 42 -17.88 -4.88 -5.93
C ARG A 42 -16.93 -5.88 -6.58
N GLY A 43 -17.44 -6.62 -7.57
CA GLY A 43 -16.60 -7.49 -8.38
C GLY A 43 -15.83 -6.66 -9.40
N PHE A 44 -14.54 -6.98 -9.60
CA PHE A 44 -13.74 -6.40 -10.66
C PHE A 44 -14.33 -6.79 -12.03
N THR A 45 -14.87 -5.81 -12.77
CA THR A 45 -15.42 -6.07 -14.11
C THR A 45 -14.48 -5.61 -15.20
N TRP A 46 -14.28 -6.45 -16.21
CA TRP A 46 -13.61 -6.11 -17.45
C TRP A 46 -14.61 -5.64 -18.50
N ARG A 47 -14.34 -4.54 -19.19
CA ARG A 47 -15.15 -4.06 -20.31
C ARG A 47 -14.28 -3.62 -21.49
N ALA A 48 -14.71 -3.92 -22.72
CA ALA A 48 -14.04 -3.40 -23.91
C ALA A 48 -14.06 -1.86 -23.91
N GLY A 49 -12.91 -1.22 -24.18
CA GLY A 49 -12.78 0.24 -24.15
C GLY A 49 -12.57 0.87 -22.77
N GLN A 50 -12.45 0.07 -21.70
CA GLN A 50 -12.15 0.58 -20.37
C GLN A 50 -10.75 1.21 -20.33
N ARG A 51 -10.66 2.48 -19.90
CA ARG A 51 -9.38 3.21 -19.80
C ARG A 51 -8.47 2.66 -18.70
N HIS A 52 -9.05 2.12 -17.63
CA HIS A 52 -8.30 1.51 -16.53
C HIS A 52 -8.40 -0.01 -16.63
N ARG A 53 -7.27 -0.70 -16.49
CA ARG A 53 -7.22 -2.16 -16.53
C ARG A 53 -7.23 -2.69 -15.10
N PRO A 54 -8.34 -3.28 -14.62
CA PRO A 54 -8.33 -3.93 -13.33
C PRO A 54 -7.35 -5.09 -13.35
N GLY A 55 -6.90 -5.53 -12.19
CA GLY A 55 -5.93 -6.61 -12.13
C GLY A 55 -5.74 -7.12 -10.73
N LEU A 56 -4.83 -8.09 -10.62
CA LEU A 56 -4.43 -8.66 -9.35
C LEU A 56 -2.93 -8.40 -9.15
N GLN A 57 -2.57 -7.88 -7.98
CA GLN A 57 -1.19 -7.67 -7.54
C GLN A 57 -0.89 -8.65 -6.40
N TYR A 58 0.15 -9.46 -6.56
CA TYR A 58 0.66 -10.31 -5.48
C TYR A 58 1.43 -9.47 -4.47
N LEU A 59 1.08 -9.58 -3.18
CA LEU A 59 1.82 -9.01 -2.06
C LEU A 59 2.51 -10.13 -1.30
N LEU A 60 3.83 -10.06 -1.18
CA LEU A 60 4.62 -10.96 -0.37
C LEU A 60 4.26 -10.87 1.11
N ALA A 61 4.00 -9.66 1.62
CA ALA A 61 3.64 -9.44 3.02
C ALA A 61 2.42 -10.28 3.46
N THR A 62 1.47 -10.46 2.55
CA THR A 62 0.21 -11.21 2.80
C THR A 62 0.20 -12.62 2.18
N GLY A 63 1.16 -12.93 1.31
CA GLY A 63 1.20 -14.19 0.57
C GLY A 63 0.10 -14.41 -0.48
N ARG A 64 -0.72 -13.40 -0.81
CA ARG A 64 -1.89 -13.55 -1.71
C ARG A 64 -2.05 -12.43 -2.75
N MET A 65 -3.02 -12.63 -3.65
CA MET A 65 -3.41 -11.66 -4.67
C MET A 65 -4.40 -10.63 -4.12
N HIS A 66 -4.20 -9.37 -4.51
CA HIS A 66 -5.03 -8.23 -4.15
C HIS A 66 -5.52 -7.50 -5.39
N GLY A 67 -6.80 -7.19 -5.44
CA GLY A 67 -7.39 -6.55 -6.61
C GLY A 67 -7.17 -5.05 -6.64
N PHE A 68 -7.01 -4.50 -7.83
CA PHE A 68 -6.96 -3.07 -8.10
C PHE A 68 -7.75 -2.75 -9.37
N GLU A 69 -8.24 -1.53 -9.50
CA GLU A 69 -8.97 -1.01 -10.67
C GLU A 69 -8.17 0.03 -11.46
N SER A 70 -7.10 0.60 -10.88
CA SER A 70 -6.28 1.62 -11.53
C SER A 70 -4.76 1.41 -11.36
N LEU A 71 -3.97 2.06 -12.21
CA LEU A 71 -2.51 2.05 -12.09
C LEU A 71 -2.05 2.69 -10.77
N ALA A 72 -2.76 3.73 -10.30
CA ALA A 72 -2.46 4.39 -9.04
C ALA A 72 -2.64 3.44 -7.84
N GLU A 73 -3.69 2.62 -7.86
CA GLU A 73 -3.92 1.58 -6.85
C GLU A 73 -2.87 0.47 -6.91
N ARG A 74 -2.50 0.00 -8.12
CA ARG A 74 -1.38 -0.97 -8.28
C ARG A 74 -0.08 -0.43 -7.68
N ASN A 75 0.21 0.85 -7.90
CA ASN A 75 1.41 1.50 -7.36
C ASN A 75 1.38 1.58 -5.83
N LEU A 76 0.21 1.88 -5.24
CA LEU A 76 0.04 1.83 -3.78
C LEU A 76 0.29 0.42 -3.24
N LEU A 77 -0.30 -0.61 -3.86
CA LEU A 77 -0.09 -2.00 -3.46
C LEU A 77 1.39 -2.42 -3.52
N LEU A 78 2.15 -1.94 -4.51
CA LEU A 78 3.59 -2.18 -4.59
C LEU A 78 4.35 -1.50 -3.43
N ALA A 79 4.00 -0.26 -3.11
CA ALA A 79 4.60 0.47 -2.00
C ALA A 79 4.30 -0.17 -0.64
N LEU A 80 3.07 -0.66 -0.44
CA LEU A 80 2.68 -1.42 0.75
C LEU A 80 3.48 -2.73 0.88
N ASP A 81 3.68 -3.44 -0.24
CA ASP A 81 4.50 -4.67 -0.26
C ASP A 81 5.96 -4.40 0.13
N PHE A 82 6.52 -3.29 -0.33
CA PHE A 82 7.88 -2.87 0.02
C PHE A 82 8.00 -2.48 1.50
N ALA A 83 7.02 -1.76 2.04
CA ALA A 83 6.99 -1.38 3.46
C ALA A 83 6.99 -2.60 4.38
N GLY A 84 6.30 -3.69 3.99
CA GLY A 84 6.43 -5.01 4.60
C GLY A 84 5.89 -5.16 6.03
N GLU A 85 5.22 -4.15 6.58
CA GLU A 85 4.57 -4.18 7.91
C GLU A 85 3.08 -4.51 7.83
N VAL A 86 2.61 -4.97 6.68
CA VAL A 86 1.20 -5.19 6.41
C VAL A 86 0.80 -6.62 6.77
N VAL A 87 -0.21 -6.75 7.63
CA VAL A 87 -0.84 -8.03 7.98
C VAL A 87 -1.81 -8.44 6.89
N GLU A 88 -2.63 -7.49 6.42
CA GLU A 88 -3.64 -7.75 5.40
C GLU A 88 -4.00 -6.50 4.59
N VAL A 89 -4.44 -6.69 3.35
CA VAL A 89 -5.05 -5.64 2.52
C VAL A 89 -6.40 -6.10 2.00
N LEU A 90 -7.40 -5.23 2.14
CA LEU A 90 -8.75 -5.46 1.67
C LEU A 90 -9.11 -4.41 0.63
N SER A 91 -9.21 -4.82 -0.63
CA SER A 91 -9.69 -3.96 -1.72
C SER A 91 -11.19 -3.71 -1.57
N GLN A 92 -11.62 -2.45 -1.62
CA GLN A 92 -13.02 -2.05 -1.51
C GLN A 92 -13.74 -2.72 -0.33
N PRO A 93 -13.28 -2.47 0.91
CA PRO A 93 -13.62 -3.28 2.09
C PRO A 93 -15.10 -3.19 2.47
N PHE A 94 -15.71 -2.00 2.34
CA PHE A 94 -17.12 -1.76 2.64
C PHE A 94 -17.65 -0.56 1.86
N LYS A 95 -18.98 -0.45 1.80
CA LYS A 95 -19.67 0.75 1.30
C LYS A 95 -20.15 1.58 2.49
N LEU A 96 -19.57 2.77 2.67
CA LEU A 96 -19.97 3.76 3.65
C LEU A 96 -21.18 4.53 3.14
N ARG A 97 -22.21 4.63 3.96
CA ARG A 97 -23.37 5.51 3.76
C ARG A 97 -23.39 6.56 4.85
N PHE A 98 -23.42 7.82 4.43
CA PHE A 98 -23.31 8.97 5.32
C PHE A 98 -24.31 10.06 4.95
N THR A 99 -24.51 11.01 5.86
CA THR A 99 -25.45 12.12 5.70
C THR A 99 -24.69 13.43 5.51
N THR A 100 -25.15 14.21 4.54
CA THR A 100 -24.71 15.57 4.29
C THR A 100 -25.89 16.53 4.45
N ALA A 101 -25.62 17.84 4.50
CA ALA A 101 -26.65 18.87 4.49
C ALA A 101 -27.63 18.74 3.30
N ASP A 102 -27.17 18.17 2.18
CA ASP A 102 -27.93 18.07 0.93
C ASP A 102 -28.59 16.69 0.75
N GLY A 103 -28.43 15.78 1.72
CA GLY A 103 -29.00 14.44 1.70
C GLY A 103 -27.98 13.32 1.96
N SER A 104 -28.41 12.08 1.77
CA SER A 104 -27.58 10.88 1.98
C SER A 104 -26.71 10.59 0.75
N GLU A 105 -25.43 10.31 1.01
CA GLU A 105 -24.41 9.99 0.03
C GLU A 105 -23.74 8.66 0.39
N ASP A 106 -23.08 8.06 -0.62
CA ASP A 106 -22.36 6.81 -0.46
C ASP A 106 -20.92 6.93 -1.00
N HIS A 107 -20.01 6.23 -0.34
CA HIS A 107 -18.62 6.08 -0.75
C HIS A 107 -18.09 4.66 -0.47
N THR A 108 -17.14 4.20 -1.28
CA THR A 108 -16.44 2.93 -1.07
C THR A 108 -14.96 3.26 -1.04
N PRO A 109 -14.29 3.15 0.12
CA PRO A 109 -12.85 3.32 0.20
C PRO A 109 -12.11 2.31 -0.68
N ASP A 110 -10.94 2.66 -1.21
CA ASP A 110 -10.22 1.77 -2.13
C ASP A 110 -9.53 0.63 -1.40
N PHE A 111 -8.91 0.89 -0.25
CA PHE A 111 -8.25 -0.15 0.56
C PHE A 111 -8.44 0.05 2.07
N LEU A 112 -8.58 -1.06 2.79
CA LEU A 112 -8.30 -1.13 4.23
C LEU A 112 -7.04 -1.97 4.43
N VAL A 113 -6.01 -1.37 5.03
CA VAL A 113 -4.72 -2.01 5.34
C VAL A 113 -4.70 -2.32 6.83
N LEU A 114 -4.57 -3.60 7.18
CA LEU A 114 -4.40 -4.04 8.56
C LEU A 114 -2.91 -4.06 8.89
N LEU A 115 -2.54 -3.35 9.95
CA LEU A 115 -1.22 -3.34 10.56
C LEU A 115 -1.30 -4.08 11.92
N PRO A 116 -0.18 -4.41 12.58
CA PRO A 116 -0.21 -5.12 13.86
C PRO A 116 -1.06 -4.44 14.95
N ASP A 117 -0.99 -3.11 15.04
CA ASP A 117 -1.60 -2.34 16.13
C ASP A 117 -2.76 -1.45 15.70
N THR A 118 -3.02 -1.34 14.39
CA THR A 118 -4.03 -0.41 13.85
C THR A 118 -4.47 -0.81 12.45
N ALA A 119 -5.45 -0.10 11.91
CA ALA A 119 -5.80 -0.19 10.50
C ALA A 119 -5.75 1.18 9.83
N VAL A 120 -5.48 1.18 8.54
CA VAL A 120 -5.38 2.38 7.71
C VAL A 120 -6.36 2.26 6.56
N LEU A 121 -7.33 3.17 6.52
CA LEU A 121 -8.27 3.29 5.43
C LEU A 121 -7.69 4.25 4.38
N ILE A 122 -7.65 3.81 3.12
CA ILE A 122 -6.96 4.52 2.05
C ILE A 122 -7.90 4.73 0.87
N ASP A 123 -8.02 5.99 0.46
CA ASP A 123 -8.57 6.36 -0.85
C ASP A 123 -7.42 6.68 -1.83
N VAL A 124 -7.52 6.23 -3.07
CA VAL A 124 -6.53 6.42 -4.12
C VAL A 124 -7.10 7.32 -5.20
N ARG A 125 -6.63 8.57 -5.25
CA ARG A 125 -7.13 9.53 -6.23
C ARG A 125 -6.03 10.48 -6.68
N PRO A 126 -5.52 10.37 -7.92
CA PRO A 126 -4.53 11.31 -8.44
C PRO A 126 -4.97 12.76 -8.21
N GLY A 127 -4.08 13.60 -7.67
CA GLY A 127 -4.44 14.95 -7.18
C GLY A 127 -5.11 15.82 -8.25
N HIS A 128 -4.64 15.73 -9.50
CA HIS A 128 -5.22 16.45 -10.64
C HIS A 128 -6.62 15.96 -11.06
N LEU A 129 -7.12 14.86 -10.49
CA LEU A 129 -8.45 14.30 -10.70
C LEU A 129 -9.38 14.49 -9.48
N VAL A 130 -8.89 15.10 -8.39
CA VAL A 130 -9.69 15.40 -7.21
C VAL A 130 -10.68 16.51 -7.55
N LYS A 131 -11.95 16.28 -7.24
CA LYS A 131 -13.05 17.25 -7.40
C LYS A 131 -13.64 17.60 -6.04
N ASP A 132 -14.36 18.71 -5.93
CA ASP A 132 -14.97 19.15 -4.66
C ASP A 132 -15.89 18.09 -4.03
N LYS A 133 -16.63 17.35 -4.87
CA LYS A 133 -17.47 16.22 -4.41
C LYS A 133 -16.66 15.06 -3.83
N ASP A 134 -15.42 14.87 -4.28
CA ASP A 134 -14.53 13.83 -3.75
C ASP A 134 -14.05 14.24 -2.34
N LEU A 135 -13.86 15.53 -2.07
CA LEU A 135 -13.45 16.04 -0.74
C LEU A 135 -14.49 15.72 0.34
N VAL A 136 -15.78 15.83 0.03
CA VAL A 136 -16.87 15.47 0.97
C VAL A 136 -16.81 13.98 1.32
N LYS A 137 -16.52 13.12 0.33
CA LYS A 137 -16.37 11.68 0.53
C LYS A 137 -15.13 11.35 1.35
N PHE A 138 -14.00 11.99 1.06
CA PHE A 138 -12.77 11.81 1.82
C PHE A 138 -12.94 12.22 3.28
N ALA A 139 -13.58 13.36 3.53
CA ALA A 139 -13.90 13.78 4.88
C ALA A 139 -14.83 12.77 5.57
N ALA A 140 -15.87 12.26 4.91
CA ALA A 140 -16.75 11.25 5.51
C ALA A 140 -15.97 9.97 5.89
N THR A 141 -15.07 9.52 5.02
CA THR A 141 -14.19 8.37 5.26
C THR A 141 -13.24 8.61 6.43
N GLU A 142 -12.65 9.80 6.52
CA GLU A 142 -11.76 10.22 7.62
C GLU A 142 -12.49 10.18 8.96
N TRP A 143 -13.69 10.77 9.03
CA TRP A 143 -14.53 10.74 10.22
C TRP A 143 -14.87 9.30 10.62
N ALA A 144 -15.27 8.47 9.66
CA ALA A 144 -15.62 7.07 9.92
C ALA A 144 -14.42 6.25 10.43
N ALA A 145 -13.23 6.45 9.87
CA ALA A 145 -12.01 5.82 10.34
C ALA A 145 -11.66 6.27 11.78
N GLY A 146 -11.69 7.58 12.03
CA GLY A 146 -11.38 8.15 13.34
C GLY A 146 -12.32 7.67 14.45
N ALA A 147 -13.60 7.45 14.15
CA ALA A 147 -14.59 6.96 15.13
C ALA A 147 -14.28 5.57 15.69
N VAL A 148 -13.46 4.77 15.00
CA VAL A 148 -13.03 3.44 15.44
C VAL A 148 -11.52 3.33 15.65
N GLY A 149 -10.83 4.48 15.77
CA GLY A 149 -9.39 4.53 16.04
C GLY A 149 -8.51 4.13 14.87
N TRP A 150 -9.04 4.09 13.65
CA TRP A 150 -8.26 3.85 12.44
C TRP A 150 -7.64 5.13 11.92
N ARG A 151 -6.54 4.98 11.17
CA ARG A 151 -5.93 6.08 10.42
C ARG A 151 -6.58 6.21 9.05
N TYR A 152 -6.53 7.41 8.49
CA TYR A 152 -7.01 7.70 7.15
C TYR A 152 -5.94 8.41 6.32
N LEU A 153 -5.83 8.08 5.04
CA LEU A 153 -5.00 8.82 4.09
C LEU A 153 -5.58 8.79 2.67
N VAL A 154 -5.29 9.83 1.90
CA VAL A 154 -5.55 9.87 0.46
C VAL A 154 -4.23 9.77 -0.29
N ALA A 155 -4.05 8.68 -1.03
CA ALA A 155 -2.90 8.50 -1.92
C ALA A 155 -3.12 9.31 -3.22
N SER A 156 -2.63 10.55 -3.23
CA SER A 156 -2.88 11.51 -4.31
C SER A 156 -1.83 11.51 -5.43
N GLY A 157 -0.72 10.79 -5.25
CA GLY A 157 0.32 10.69 -6.26
C GLY A 157 1.63 10.17 -5.69
N TRP A 158 2.58 9.93 -6.58
CA TRP A 158 3.90 9.43 -6.25
C TRP A 158 4.97 10.32 -6.90
N ARG A 159 6.09 10.52 -6.21
CA ARG A 159 7.30 11.03 -6.87
C ARG A 159 7.75 9.97 -7.88
N ARG A 160 7.96 10.39 -9.14
CA ARG A 160 8.25 9.47 -10.25
C ARG A 160 9.44 8.56 -9.93
N GLN A 161 10.51 9.13 -9.38
CA GLN A 161 11.75 8.44 -9.05
C GLN A 161 11.51 7.34 -8.01
N VAL A 162 10.71 7.63 -6.98
CA VAL A 162 10.36 6.65 -5.94
C VAL A 162 9.63 5.46 -6.54
N LEU A 163 8.64 5.70 -7.39
CA LEU A 163 7.89 4.61 -8.01
C LEU A 163 8.76 3.79 -8.96
N THR A 164 9.62 4.43 -9.76
CA THR A 164 10.57 3.74 -10.64
C THR A 164 11.58 2.92 -9.84
N GLY A 165 12.08 3.44 -8.72
CA GLY A 165 12.94 2.70 -7.80
C GLY A 165 12.24 1.47 -7.22
N LEU A 166 11.03 1.63 -6.70
CA LEU A 166 10.24 0.51 -6.17
C LEU A 166 9.96 -0.56 -7.25
N ASP A 167 9.60 -0.15 -8.47
CA ASP A 167 9.38 -1.08 -9.58
C ASP A 167 10.65 -1.86 -9.93
N ALA A 168 11.81 -1.17 -10.00
CA ALA A 168 13.11 -1.81 -10.23
C ALA A 168 13.49 -2.79 -9.10
N LEU A 169 13.33 -2.38 -7.84
CA LEU A 169 13.61 -3.24 -6.68
C LEU A 169 12.67 -4.46 -6.63
N SER A 170 11.42 -4.30 -7.08
CA SER A 170 10.42 -5.37 -7.10
C SER A 170 10.84 -6.57 -7.95
N ALA A 171 11.78 -6.40 -8.88
CA ALA A 171 12.30 -7.48 -9.70
C ALA A 171 12.92 -8.62 -8.87
N ARG A 172 13.44 -8.32 -7.67
CA ARG A 172 14.11 -9.29 -6.77
C ARG A 172 13.44 -9.42 -5.41
N ARG A 173 12.14 -9.17 -5.34
CA ARG A 173 11.36 -9.25 -4.09
C ARG A 173 11.13 -10.66 -3.54
N ARG A 174 11.11 -11.67 -4.40
CA ARG A 174 10.83 -13.05 -3.98
C ARG A 174 11.98 -13.60 -3.13
N PRO A 175 11.70 -14.53 -2.18
CA PRO A 175 12.75 -15.21 -1.43
C PRO A 175 13.83 -15.79 -2.33
N MET A 176 15.08 -15.58 -1.95
CA MET A 176 16.25 -16.00 -2.73
C MET A 176 17.26 -16.71 -1.83
N SER A 177 17.78 -17.85 -2.30
CA SER A 177 18.85 -18.57 -1.62
C SER A 177 20.20 -17.90 -1.85
N ASP A 178 21.01 -17.76 -0.79
CA ASP A 178 22.39 -17.26 -0.88
C ASP A 178 23.42 -18.38 -0.70
N ARG A 179 23.59 -19.20 -1.74
CA ARG A 179 24.52 -20.34 -1.71
C ARG A 179 25.99 -19.93 -1.75
N LEU A 180 26.28 -18.71 -2.20
CA LEU A 180 27.63 -18.20 -2.42
C LEU A 180 28.07 -17.20 -1.33
N GLY A 181 27.22 -16.91 -0.35
CA GLY A 181 27.54 -16.01 0.76
C GLY A 181 27.57 -14.52 0.40
N LEU A 182 27.07 -14.14 -0.79
CA LEU A 182 27.18 -12.78 -1.32
C LEU A 182 26.38 -11.76 -0.51
N GLN A 183 25.27 -12.15 0.12
CA GLN A 183 24.55 -11.23 1.01
C GLN A 183 25.40 -10.89 2.24
N GLY A 184 26.19 -11.85 2.74
CA GLY A 184 27.11 -11.64 3.84
C GLY A 184 28.21 -10.65 3.48
N GLU A 185 28.84 -10.83 2.30
CA GLU A 185 29.84 -9.91 1.76
C GLU A 185 29.27 -8.48 1.64
N LEU A 186 28.17 -8.31 0.92
CA LEU A 186 27.53 -7.00 0.70
C LEU A 186 27.21 -6.28 2.02
N LEU A 187 26.64 -6.99 3.00
CA LEU A 187 26.31 -6.42 4.30
C LEU A 187 27.57 -6.08 5.10
N GLY A 188 28.64 -6.87 5.00
CA GLY A 188 29.93 -6.57 5.64
C GLY A 188 30.53 -5.29 5.09
N LEU A 189 30.64 -5.19 3.76
CA LEU A 189 31.21 -4.05 3.05
C LEU A 189 30.49 -2.73 3.36
N VAL A 190 29.14 -2.75 3.40
CA VAL A 190 28.33 -1.55 3.70
C VAL A 190 28.37 -1.16 5.19
N ARG A 191 28.60 -2.11 6.11
CA ARG A 191 28.76 -1.81 7.55
C ARG A 191 30.03 -1.03 7.84
N GLU A 192 31.10 -1.30 7.09
CA GLU A 192 32.37 -0.55 7.21
C GLU A 192 32.18 0.92 6.84
N ARG A 193 31.54 1.16 5.68
CA ARG A 193 31.15 2.49 5.20
C ARG A 193 30.06 2.38 4.12
N PRO A 194 29.25 3.42 3.93
CA PRO A 194 28.43 3.56 2.72
C PRO A 194 29.29 3.50 1.46
N ARG A 195 28.75 2.91 0.39
CA ARG A 195 29.45 2.67 -0.88
C ARG A 195 28.53 2.99 -2.06
N ARG A 196 29.11 3.27 -3.22
CA ARG A 196 28.31 3.36 -4.46
C ARG A 196 27.89 1.95 -4.89
N PHE A 197 26.73 1.80 -5.51
CA PHE A 197 26.18 0.49 -5.88
C PHE A 197 27.11 -0.31 -6.81
N GLY A 198 27.75 0.35 -7.77
CA GLY A 198 28.73 -0.29 -8.66
C GLY A 198 29.96 -0.76 -7.89
N GLU A 199 30.58 0.14 -7.11
CA GLU A 199 31.74 -0.15 -6.23
C GLU A 199 31.44 -1.32 -5.28
N LEU A 200 30.27 -1.29 -4.63
CA LEU A 200 29.82 -2.33 -3.72
C LEU A 200 29.76 -3.69 -4.39
N ALA A 201 29.28 -3.77 -5.64
CA ALA A 201 29.24 -5.02 -6.37
C ALA A 201 30.65 -5.49 -6.80
N GLU A 202 31.49 -4.60 -7.31
CA GLU A 202 32.83 -4.93 -7.79
C GLU A 202 33.77 -5.42 -6.67
N GLU A 203 33.53 -5.00 -5.43
CA GLU A 203 34.32 -5.46 -4.27
C GLU A 203 33.89 -6.84 -3.71
N THR A 204 32.86 -7.47 -4.30
CA THR A 204 32.46 -8.84 -3.94
C THR A 204 33.16 -9.89 -4.79
N SER A 205 33.11 -11.15 -4.34
CA SER A 205 33.68 -12.29 -5.06
C SER A 205 33.06 -12.53 -6.44
N LEU A 206 31.81 -12.12 -6.68
CA LEU A 206 31.08 -12.31 -7.94
C LEU A 206 30.19 -11.09 -8.28
N PRO A 207 30.74 -10.03 -8.89
CA PRO A 207 30.06 -8.75 -9.06
C PRO A 207 28.70 -8.82 -9.77
N ALA A 208 28.61 -9.57 -10.87
CA ALA A 208 27.36 -9.70 -11.64
C ALA A 208 26.22 -10.34 -10.81
N VAL A 209 26.54 -11.31 -9.96
CA VAL A 209 25.57 -11.98 -9.09
C VAL A 209 25.27 -11.11 -7.87
N ALA A 210 26.28 -10.46 -7.31
CA ALA A 210 26.15 -9.57 -6.16
C ALA A 210 25.17 -8.41 -6.43
N ARG A 211 25.14 -7.85 -7.64
CA ARG A 211 24.13 -6.84 -8.04
C ARG A 211 22.70 -7.34 -7.82
N VAL A 212 22.41 -8.59 -8.15
CA VAL A 212 21.08 -9.19 -7.94
C VAL A 212 20.77 -9.32 -6.45
N HIS A 213 21.75 -9.73 -5.64
CA HIS A 213 21.63 -9.84 -4.19
C HIS A 213 21.48 -8.47 -3.52
N ALA A 214 22.16 -7.43 -4.01
CA ALA A 214 22.02 -6.07 -3.51
C ALA A 214 20.60 -5.54 -3.74
N VAL A 215 20.02 -5.73 -4.93
CA VAL A 215 18.62 -5.36 -5.22
C VAL A 215 17.64 -6.10 -4.30
N HIS A 216 17.87 -7.40 -4.07
CA HIS A 216 17.08 -8.20 -3.12
C HIS A 216 17.15 -7.64 -1.69
N LEU A 217 18.36 -7.33 -1.22
CA LEU A 217 18.56 -6.76 0.12
C LEU A 217 17.96 -5.36 0.26
N LEU A 218 18.01 -4.53 -0.79
CA LEU A 218 17.34 -3.22 -0.84
C LEU A 218 15.81 -3.37 -0.75
N TRP A 219 15.22 -4.29 -1.51
CA TRP A 219 13.78 -4.58 -1.42
C TRP A 219 13.37 -4.98 0.01
N HIS A 220 14.12 -5.88 0.63
CA HIS A 220 13.86 -6.34 1.99
C HIS A 220 14.33 -5.37 3.07
N ARG A 221 14.74 -4.14 2.71
CA ARG A 221 15.19 -3.09 3.64
C ARG A 221 16.28 -3.62 4.58
N ARG A 222 17.18 -4.45 4.06
CA ARG A 222 18.43 -4.92 4.72
C ARG A 222 19.65 -4.10 4.27
N LEU A 223 19.51 -3.42 3.13
CA LEU A 223 20.31 -2.28 2.71
C LEU A 223 19.37 -1.09 2.50
N ALA A 224 19.90 0.13 2.54
CA ALA A 224 19.14 1.35 2.31
C ALA A 224 19.71 2.16 1.14
N MET A 225 18.84 2.88 0.44
CA MET A 225 19.18 3.87 -0.58
C MET A 225 18.17 5.02 -0.51
N ASP A 226 18.53 6.17 -1.07
CA ASP A 226 17.58 7.25 -1.31
C ASP A 226 16.72 6.93 -2.54
N LEU A 227 15.46 6.54 -2.31
CA LEU A 227 14.50 6.24 -3.38
C LEU A 227 14.11 7.47 -4.22
N THR A 228 14.50 8.69 -3.82
CA THR A 228 14.32 9.88 -4.66
C THR A 228 15.35 9.98 -5.78
N GLN A 229 16.39 9.13 -5.74
CA GLN A 229 17.40 8.98 -6.77
C GLN A 229 17.18 7.68 -7.57
N PRO A 230 17.56 7.65 -8.86
CA PRO A 230 17.51 6.42 -9.64
C PRO A 230 18.45 5.37 -9.03
N LEU A 231 18.19 4.08 -9.29
CA LEU A 231 19.12 3.00 -8.99
C LEU A 231 20.08 2.81 -10.17
N ASP A 232 21.34 3.17 -9.97
CA ASP A 232 22.45 3.06 -10.92
C ASP A 232 23.78 2.83 -10.16
N ASP A 233 24.89 2.72 -10.91
CA ASP A 233 26.21 2.43 -10.33
C ASP A 233 26.73 3.51 -9.39
N VAL A 234 26.24 4.75 -9.54
CA VAL A 234 26.60 5.87 -8.69
C VAL A 234 25.59 6.09 -7.57
N THR A 235 24.65 5.18 -7.33
CA THR A 235 23.71 5.27 -6.21
C THR A 235 24.41 4.95 -4.90
N TRP A 236 24.23 5.76 -3.86
CA TRP A 236 24.74 5.42 -2.54
C TRP A 236 23.89 4.34 -1.86
N VAL A 237 24.57 3.36 -1.28
CA VAL A 237 23.99 2.29 -0.48
C VAL A 237 24.50 2.39 0.95
N TYR A 238 23.57 2.32 1.90
CA TYR A 238 23.78 2.54 3.32
C TYR A 238 23.38 1.32 4.16
N PRO A 239 23.95 1.14 5.36
CA PRO A 239 23.42 0.19 6.32
C PRO A 239 22.05 0.68 6.80
N VAL A 240 21.16 -0.25 7.11
CA VAL A 240 19.84 0.07 7.68
C VAL A 240 20.02 0.57 9.10
N GLY A 241 19.32 1.63 9.49
CA GLY A 241 19.38 2.19 10.85
C GLY A 241 20.41 3.30 11.06
N ARG A 242 21.00 3.86 9.99
CA ARG A 242 21.65 5.19 10.05
C ARG A 242 20.95 6.13 9.08
N ALA A 243 20.13 7.02 9.63
CA ALA A 243 19.80 8.30 9.00
C ALA A 243 20.93 9.29 9.28
#